data_AF-A0A6C6Z1S6-F1
#
_entry.id   AF-A0A6C6Z1S6-F1
#
_cell.length_a   1.000
_cell.length_b   1.000
_cell.length_c   1.000
_cell.angle_alpha   90.00
_cell.angle_beta   90.00
_cell.angle_gamma   90.00
#
_symmetry.space_group_name_H-M   'P 1'
#
loop_
_entity.id
_entity.type
_entity.pdbx_description
1 polymer ?
#
loop_
_entity_poly.entity_id
_entity_poly.type
_entity_poly.pdbx_seq_one_letter_code
_entity_poly.pdbx_strand_id
1 'polypeptide(L)' 'MSVTSIEVNIQPTHKCSFCGKTNVEVAGVSICQKCVFQCVDIVFKYAEKTNSPTY' A
#
# COMPACT_ATOMS: atom_id res chain seq x y z
N MET A 1 -34.75 -20.36 -1.22
CA MET A 1 -33.43 -19.79 -0.93
C MET A 1 -33.12 -18.80 -2.04
N SER A 2 -33.36 -17.52 -1.80
CA SER A 2 -33.06 -16.47 -2.77
C SER A 2 -31.71 -15.89 -2.39
N VAL A 3 -30.67 -16.29 -3.12
CA VAL A 3 -29.35 -15.68 -3.00
C VAL A 3 -29.52 -14.25 -3.48
N THR A 4 -29.68 -13.31 -2.55
CA THR A 4 -29.48 -11.89 -2.83
C THR A 4 -28.04 -11.77 -3.28
N SER A 5 -27.83 -11.58 -4.58
CA SER A 5 -26.57 -11.12 -5.11
C SER A 5 -26.30 -9.77 -4.46
N ILE A 6 -25.50 -9.78 -3.40
CA ILE A 6 -24.94 -8.56 -2.85
C ILE A 6 -24.02 -8.05 -3.95
N GLU A 7 -24.53 -7.14 -4.79
CA GLU A 7 -23.69 -6.23 -5.54
C GLU A 7 -22.92 -5.42 -4.49
N VAL A 8 -21.79 -5.99 -4.05
CA VAL A 8 -20.78 -5.26 -3.30
C VAL A 8 -20.38 -4.11 -4.20
N ASN A 9 -20.72 -2.89 -3.78
CA ASN A 9 -20.41 -1.66 -4.50
C ASN A 9 -18.92 -1.69 -4.91
N ILE A 10 -18.64 -2.01 -6.18
CA ILE A 10 -17.27 -2.16 -6.72
C ILE A 10 -16.67 -0.75 -6.97
N GLN A 11 -17.39 0.31 -6.61
CA GLN A 11 -16.84 1.65 -6.73
C GLN A 11 -15.64 1.80 -5.79
N PRO A 12 -14.49 2.21 -6.32
CA PRO A 12 -13.32 2.48 -5.50
C PRO A 12 -13.63 3.65 -4.55
N THR A 13 -13.60 3.37 -3.26
CA THR A 13 -13.84 4.37 -2.21
C THR A 13 -12.54 4.98 -1.71
N HIS A 14 -11.42 4.28 -1.90
CA HIS A 14 -10.11 4.69 -1.42
C HIS A 14 -9.03 4.45 -2.47
N LYS A 15 -7.98 5.26 -2.43
CA LYS A 15 -6.85 5.24 -3.35
C LYS A 15 -5.56 5.34 -2.55
N CYS A 16 -4.59 4.49 -2.88
CA CYS A 16 -3.24 4.57 -2.32
C CYS A 16 -2.57 5.89 -2.73
N SER A 17 -2.14 6.68 -1.76
CA SER A 17 -1.51 7.99 -1.98
C SER A 17 -0.16 7.92 -2.71
N PHE A 18 0.47 6.74 -2.76
CA PHE A 18 1.81 6.56 -3.34
C PHE A 18 1.77 6.08 -4.79
N CYS A 19 1.00 5.03 -5.07
CA CYS A 19 0.94 4.44 -6.41
C CYS A 19 -0.39 4.69 -7.13
N GLY A 20 -1.35 5.31 -6.46
CA GLY A 20 -2.65 5.65 -7.04
C GLY A 20 -3.57 4.46 -7.30
N LYS A 21 -3.21 3.24 -6.90
CA LYS A 21 -4.11 2.09 -7.02
C LYS A 21 -5.26 2.18 -6.04
N THR A 22 -6.42 1.73 -6.47
CA THR A 22 -7.65 1.73 -5.67
C THR A 22 -7.72 0.54 -4.72
N ASN A 23 -8.59 0.62 -3.72
CA ASN A 23 -8.84 -0.49 -2.79
C ASN A 23 -9.45 -1.75 -3.44
N VAL A 24 -9.90 -1.64 -4.69
CA VAL A 24 -10.34 -2.78 -5.52
C VAL A 24 -9.13 -3.53 -6.10
N GLU A 25 -8.03 -2.81 -6.39
CA GLU A 25 -6.83 -3.38 -6.99
C GLU A 25 -5.80 -3.85 -5.96
N VAL A 26 -5.80 -3.25 -4.77
CA VAL A 26 -4.81 -3.52 -3.71
C VAL A 26 -5.42 -3.41 -2.33
N ALA A 27 -5.00 -4.27 -1.41
CA ALA A 27 -5.35 -4.15 0.00
C ALA A 27 -4.69 -2.91 0.62
N GLY A 28 -5.48 -2.11 1.34
CA GLY A 28 -5.06 -0.89 2.02
C GLY A 28 -6.04 0.26 1.78
N VAL A 29 -6.08 1.22 2.71
CA VAL A 29 -6.97 2.38 2.66
C VAL A 29 -6.25 3.57 2.04
N SER A 30 -5.30 4.17 2.77
CA SER A 30 -4.51 5.32 2.32
C SER A 30 -3.16 4.96 1.71
N ILE A 31 -2.60 3.80 2.09
CA ILE A 31 -1.37 3.25 1.52
C ILE A 31 -1.54 1.75 1.35
N CYS A 32 -1.13 1.23 0.19
CA CYS A 32 -1.18 -0.20 -0.07
C CYS A 32 0.06 -0.91 0.46
N GLN A 33 -0.08 -2.21 0.75
CA GLN A 33 1.00 -3.04 1.31
C GLN A 33 2.31 -2.96 0.50
N LYS A 34 2.22 -2.94 -0.83
CA LYS A 34 3.41 -2.81 -1.70
C LYS A 34 4.17 -1.52 -1.42
N CYS A 35 3.46 -0.40 -1.28
CA CYS A 35 4.09 0.88 -0.99
C CYS A 35 4.64 0.94 0.44
N VAL A 36 4.02 0.25 1.41
CA VAL A 36 4.58 0.10 2.76
C VAL A 36 5.94 -0.59 2.70
N PHE A 37 6.05 -1.72 1.99
CA PHE A 37 7.35 -2.42 1.86
C PHE A 37 8.42 -1.57 1.18
N GLN A 38 8.06 -0.79 0.16
CA GLN A 38 8.99 0.15 -0.45
C GLN A 38 9.48 1.22 0.55
N CYS A 39 8.60 1.77 1.39
CA CYS A 39 9.00 2.71 2.44
C CYS A 39 9.96 2.07 3.43
N VAL A 40 9.68 0.83 3.85
CA VAL A 40 10.54 0.08 4.77
C VAL A 40 11.93 -0.14 4.16
N ASP A 41 12.01 -0.59 2.91
CA ASP A 41 13.29 -0.78 2.20
C ASP A 41 14.11 0.52 2.12
N ILE A 42 13.45 1.66 1.88
CA ILE A 42 14.10 2.97 1.85
C ILE A 42 14.67 3.31 3.22
N VAL A 43 13.89 3.16 4.29
CA VAL A 43 14.34 3.45 5.66
C VAL A 43 15.55 2.59 6.04
N PHE A 44 15.52 1.28 5.77
CA PHE A 44 16.64 0.39 6.06
C PHE A 44 17.88 0.74 5.25
N LYS A 45 17.75 1.01 3.95
CA LYS A 45 18.88 1.46 3.11
C LYS A 45 19.50 2.76 3.61
N TYR A 46 18.68 3.70 4.11
CA TYR A 46 19.19 4.94 4.70
C TYR A 46 19.90 4.67 6.03
N ALA A 47 19.34 3.81 6.89
CA ALA A 47 19.97 3.44 8.15
C ALA A 47 21.33 2.78 7.95
N GLU A 48 21.46 1.89 6.96
CA GLU A 48 22.73 1.28 6.58
C GLU A 48 23.76 2.33 6.13
N LYS A 49 23.35 3.30 5.32
CA LYS A 49 24.23 4.40 4.89
C LYS A 49 24.68 5.29 6.04
N THR A 50 23.80 5.60 6.99
CA THR A 50 24.17 6.44 8.15
C THR A 50 25.04 5.73 9.18
N ASN A 51 25.00 4.39 9.21
CA ASN A 51 25.88 3.58 10.07
C ASN A 51 27.23 3.26 9.41
N SER A 52 27.42 3.59 8.13
CA SER A 52 28.73 3.45 7.51
C SER A 52 29.66 4.55 8.05
N PRO A 53 30.86 4.21 8.54
CA PRO A 53 31.80 5.22 8.99
C PRO A 53 32.17 6.09 7.78
N THR A 54 31.93 7.39 7.90
CA THR A 54 32.52 8.38 7.00
C THR A 54 34.03 8.32 7.19
N TYR A 55 34.71 7.59 6.31
CA TYR A 55 36.17 7.52 6.22
C TYR A 55 36.71 8.78 5.53
#